data_AF-A0A3T1GZW2-F1
#
_entry.id   AF-A0A3T1GZW2-F1
#
_cell.length_a   1.000
_cell.length_b   1.000
_cell.length_c   1.000
_cell.angle_alpha   90.00
_cell.angle_beta   90.00
_cell.angle_gamma   90.00
#
_symmetry.space_group_name_H-M   'P 1'
#
loop_
_entity.id
_entity.type
_entity.pdbx_description
1 polymer ?
#
loop_
_entity_poly.entity_id
_entity_poly.type
_entity_poly.pdbx_seq_one_letter_code
_entity_poly.pdbx_strand_id
1 'polypeptide(L)'
;MDYLNDTQTVWGMEDTPEKIKVLERIITGADAHNDVESGIEARDMLIETCLTVGFPKKQLQAFSWLISKWEDEDNDVYIDSEDLLWKYKWISEHVPTFDEVSKAQIDGLLNDMKVKFEQENYSLRPYYKVCTLAAMRMGDVEKAKELYNKWSTTKADYLNDCPACERNDQVNYYCFVQDYEKAKEKAKPIIDGKQRCAEVPHLTYGNMALAYLDLGDAKMAQECFDKGYPLVEKQISLIPPLGQLLRYLVSTNQTEKAREVLDTNLEIVLQAEAGLDRLIFLQAAYPLFDREKEADLVEMTEALTAKFDARNENNYYQNRLEAY
;
A
#
# COMPACT_ATOMS: atom_id res chain seq x y z
N MET A 1 13.80 32.16 9.67
CA MET A 1 15.14 32.06 9.06
C MET A 1 15.89 30.77 9.40
N ASP A 2 15.66 30.11 10.55
CA ASP A 2 16.30 28.81 10.85
C ASP A 2 15.94 27.70 9.84
N TYR A 3 14.69 27.72 9.35
CA TYR A 3 14.20 26.74 8.38
C TYR A 3 14.90 26.79 7.01
N LEU A 4 15.54 27.91 6.64
CA LEU A 4 16.27 28.03 5.37
C LEU A 4 17.62 27.28 5.40
N ASN A 5 18.17 27.03 6.59
CA ASN A 5 19.33 26.13 6.71
C ASN A 5 18.87 24.67 6.60
N ASP A 6 17.72 24.36 7.20
CA ASP A 6 17.10 23.03 7.07
C ASP A 6 16.80 22.72 5.58
N THR A 7 16.26 23.66 4.79
CA THR A 7 16.01 23.44 3.34
C THR A 7 17.27 23.09 2.55
N GLN A 8 18.42 23.69 2.88
CA GLN A 8 19.67 23.36 2.20
C GLN A 8 20.20 21.97 2.55
N THR A 9 20.00 21.52 3.78
CA THR A 9 20.59 20.27 4.29
C THR A 9 19.72 19.05 3.99
N VAL A 10 18.39 19.22 3.91
CA VAL A 10 17.44 18.11 3.78
C VAL A 10 17.60 17.29 2.50
N TRP A 11 18.08 17.93 1.42
CA TRP A 11 18.39 17.27 0.14
C TRP A 11 19.46 16.18 0.26
N GLY A 12 20.38 16.31 1.21
CA GLY A 12 21.44 15.32 1.45
C GLY A 12 21.08 14.22 2.45
N MET A 13 19.87 14.25 3.01
CA MET A 13 19.45 13.30 4.03
C MET A 13 18.85 12.03 3.41
N GLU A 14 19.21 10.88 4.00
CA GLU A 14 18.56 9.60 3.74
C GLU A 14 17.09 9.64 4.22
N ASP A 15 16.23 8.89 3.53
CA ASP A 15 14.80 8.78 3.87
C ASP A 15 14.62 8.00 5.18
N THR A 16 14.61 8.76 6.27
CA THR A 16 14.56 8.27 7.65
C THR A 16 13.51 9.07 8.43
N PRO A 17 13.05 8.56 9.59
CA PRO A 17 12.18 9.34 10.48
C PRO A 17 12.78 10.70 10.88
N GLU A 18 14.11 10.83 10.87
CA GLU A 18 14.79 12.09 11.17
C GLU A 18 14.60 13.13 10.05
N LYS A 19 14.64 12.71 8.78
CA LYS A 19 14.34 13.59 7.62
C LYS A 19 12.91 14.12 7.69
N ILE A 20 11.94 13.31 8.11
CA ILE A 20 10.55 13.75 8.32
C ILE A 20 10.49 14.91 9.33
N LYS A 21 11.16 14.79 10.48
CA LYS A 21 11.19 15.87 11.48
C LYS A 21 11.80 17.16 10.94
N VAL A 22 12.81 17.07 10.06
CA VAL A 22 13.41 18.24 9.40
C VAL A 22 12.41 18.87 8.43
N LEU A 23 11.76 18.07 7.58
CA LEU A 23 10.75 18.53 6.64
C LEU A 23 9.56 19.20 7.35
N GLU A 24 9.12 18.68 8.48
CA GLU A 24 8.05 19.32 9.28
C GLU A 24 8.46 20.68 9.84
N ARG A 25 9.72 20.87 10.24
CA ARG A 25 10.23 22.19 10.65
C ARG A 25 10.31 23.15 9.47
N ILE A 26 10.74 22.67 8.31
CA ILE A 26 10.76 23.45 7.07
C ILE A 26 9.34 23.93 6.75
N ILE A 27 8.38 23.00 6.72
CA ILE A 27 6.97 23.29 6.47
C ILE A 27 6.43 24.32 7.46
N THR A 28 6.67 24.12 8.77
CA THR A 28 6.22 25.06 9.81
C THR A 28 6.83 26.45 9.61
N GLY A 29 8.11 26.51 9.27
CA GLY A 29 8.83 27.76 9.00
C GLY A 29 8.31 28.48 7.76
N ALA A 30 8.12 27.74 6.67
CA ALA A 30 7.61 28.22 5.40
C ALA A 30 6.19 28.80 5.55
N ASP A 31 5.29 28.04 6.18
CA ASP A 31 3.92 28.45 6.43
C ASP A 31 3.86 29.74 7.29
N ALA A 32 4.70 29.85 8.33
CA ALA A 32 4.74 31.02 9.20
C ALA A 32 5.23 32.31 8.49
N HIS A 33 5.94 32.17 7.37
CA HIS A 33 6.47 33.30 6.60
C HIS A 33 5.74 33.49 5.25
N ASN A 34 4.70 32.69 4.96
CA ASN A 34 4.04 32.63 3.65
C ASN A 34 5.02 32.35 2.49
N ASP A 35 6.05 31.55 2.75
CA ASP A 35 7.01 31.09 1.75
C ASP A 35 6.44 29.84 1.05
N VAL A 36 5.61 30.08 0.04
CA VAL A 36 4.86 29.02 -0.65
C VAL A 36 5.80 28.08 -1.41
N GLU A 37 6.88 28.60 -1.99
CA GLU A 37 7.86 27.81 -2.76
C GLU A 37 8.55 26.76 -1.88
N SER A 38 9.15 27.19 -0.75
CA SER A 38 9.73 26.25 0.22
C SER A 38 8.68 25.30 0.80
N GLY A 39 7.44 25.78 0.96
CA GLY A 39 6.31 25.00 1.46
C GLY A 39 5.88 23.88 0.51
N ILE A 40 5.92 24.11 -0.80
CA ILE A 40 5.68 23.12 -1.86
C ILE A 40 6.81 22.09 -1.87
N GLU A 41 8.06 22.55 -1.99
CA GLU A 41 9.24 21.69 -2.09
C GLU A 41 9.36 20.72 -0.89
N ALA A 42 9.15 21.23 0.32
CA ALA A 42 9.23 20.42 1.53
C ALA A 42 8.09 19.40 1.64
N ARG A 43 6.88 19.74 1.21
CA ARG A 43 5.74 18.79 1.21
C ARG A 43 5.90 17.73 0.14
N ASP A 44 6.45 18.09 -1.01
CA ASP A 44 6.77 17.15 -2.08
C ASP A 44 7.78 16.10 -1.60
N MET A 45 8.89 16.56 -1.02
CA MET A 45 9.92 15.66 -0.46
C MET A 45 9.38 14.83 0.72
N LEU A 46 8.46 15.39 1.52
CA LEU A 46 7.81 14.67 2.62
C LEU A 46 6.97 13.50 2.10
N ILE A 47 6.26 13.66 0.99
CA ILE A 47 5.46 12.59 0.39
C ILE A 47 6.35 11.39 0.02
N GLU A 48 7.48 11.64 -0.65
CA GLU A 48 8.44 10.62 -1.06
C GLU A 48 9.10 9.93 0.14
N THR A 49 9.57 10.72 1.12
CA THR A 49 10.18 10.16 2.34
C THR A 49 9.15 9.32 3.13
N CYS A 50 7.91 9.79 3.25
CA CYS A 50 6.86 9.05 3.96
C CYS A 50 6.45 7.74 3.27
N LEU A 51 6.53 7.67 1.93
CA LEU A 51 6.30 6.43 1.17
C LEU A 51 7.32 5.35 1.57
N THR A 52 8.59 5.74 1.72
CA THR A 52 9.68 4.83 2.08
C THR A 52 9.63 4.44 3.56
N VAL A 53 9.43 5.41 4.45
CA VAL A 53 9.54 5.22 5.90
C VAL A 53 8.25 4.66 6.53
N GLY A 54 7.09 4.85 5.88
CA GLY A 54 5.81 4.31 6.35
C GLY A 54 4.99 5.29 7.21
N PHE A 55 4.77 6.51 6.71
CA PHE A 55 3.90 7.52 7.34
C PHE A 55 2.82 8.03 6.38
N PRO A 56 1.91 7.15 5.91
CA PRO A 56 0.95 7.49 4.85
C PRO A 56 -0.06 8.56 5.27
N LYS A 57 -0.31 8.79 6.58
CA LYS A 57 -1.18 9.91 7.02
C LYS A 57 -0.52 11.27 6.81
N LYS A 58 0.79 11.38 7.06
CA LYS A 58 1.56 12.59 6.76
C LYS A 58 1.62 12.85 5.26
N GLN A 59 1.79 11.77 4.48
CA GLN A 59 1.73 11.81 3.02
C GLN A 59 0.40 12.42 2.53
N LEU A 60 -0.73 11.93 3.04
CA LEU A 60 -2.06 12.43 2.69
C LEU A 60 -2.25 13.91 3.06
N GLN A 61 -1.77 14.33 4.23
CA GLN A 61 -1.85 15.73 4.67
C GLN A 61 -1.03 16.67 3.78
N ALA A 62 0.20 16.30 3.47
CA ALA A 62 1.07 17.07 2.58
C ALA A 62 0.48 17.16 1.18
N PHE A 63 0.00 16.02 0.66
CA PHE A 63 -0.64 15.94 -0.66
C PHE A 63 -1.90 16.79 -0.77
N SER A 64 -2.78 16.75 0.25
CA SER A 64 -4.01 17.54 0.27
C SER A 64 -3.71 19.04 0.18
N TRP A 65 -2.63 19.49 0.82
CA TRP A 65 -2.20 20.89 0.72
C TRP A 65 -1.65 21.21 -0.67
N LEU A 66 -0.84 20.33 -1.28
CA LEU A 66 -0.32 20.53 -2.64
C LEU A 66 -1.44 20.61 -3.68
N ILE A 67 -2.45 19.73 -3.60
CA ILE A 67 -3.63 19.80 -4.48
C ILE A 67 -4.36 21.12 -4.30
N SER A 68 -4.60 21.54 -3.06
CA SER A 68 -5.24 22.84 -2.80
C SER A 68 -4.46 24.01 -3.37
N LYS A 69 -3.13 23.93 -3.46
CA LYS A 69 -2.28 24.97 -4.08
C LYS A 69 -2.20 24.89 -5.58
N TRP A 70 -2.29 23.69 -6.13
CA TRP A 70 -2.37 23.49 -7.57
C TRP A 70 -3.72 23.96 -8.16
N GLU A 71 -4.79 23.85 -7.38
CA GLU A 71 -6.13 24.32 -7.75
C GLU A 71 -6.38 25.82 -7.52
N ASP A 72 -5.51 26.47 -6.74
CA ASP A 72 -5.64 27.87 -6.36
C ASP A 72 -5.23 28.78 -7.53
N GLU A 73 -6.21 29.42 -8.18
CA GLU A 73 -5.97 30.34 -9.31
C GLU A 73 -5.11 31.56 -8.92
N ASP A 74 -5.05 31.90 -7.62
CA ASP A 74 -4.23 32.99 -7.09
C ASP A 74 -2.81 32.52 -6.69
N ASN A 75 -2.48 31.23 -6.86
CA ASN A 75 -1.14 30.71 -6.57
C ASN A 75 -0.17 30.99 -7.73
N ASP A 76 0.81 31.87 -7.48
CA ASP A 76 1.84 32.24 -8.45
C ASP A 76 3.02 31.24 -8.53
N VAL A 77 3.07 30.21 -7.65
CA VAL A 77 4.15 29.21 -7.64
C VAL A 77 3.76 28.00 -8.48
N TYR A 78 4.61 27.67 -9.46
CA TYR A 78 4.43 26.50 -10.31
C TYR A 78 4.47 25.19 -9.52
N ILE A 79 3.50 24.33 -9.76
CA ILE A 79 3.47 22.94 -9.31
C ILE A 79 3.37 22.07 -10.56
N ASP A 80 4.26 21.07 -10.66
CA ASP A 80 4.29 20.15 -11.79
C ASP A 80 3.08 19.20 -11.75
N SER A 81 2.15 19.36 -12.70
CA SER A 81 0.96 18.52 -12.80
C SER A 81 1.30 17.04 -13.01
N GLU A 82 2.35 16.71 -13.76
CA GLU A 82 2.72 15.31 -14.03
C GLU A 82 3.13 14.60 -12.73
N ASP A 83 4.03 15.23 -11.99
CA ASP A 83 4.54 14.73 -10.72
C ASP A 83 3.45 14.69 -9.63
N LEU A 84 2.60 15.72 -9.57
CA LEU A 84 1.47 15.75 -8.64
C LEU A 84 0.47 14.63 -8.93
N LEU A 85 0.12 14.37 -10.20
CA LEU A 85 -0.77 13.27 -10.57
C LEU A 85 -0.13 11.90 -10.38
N TRP A 86 1.19 11.80 -10.49
CA TRP A 86 1.92 10.59 -10.12
C TRP A 86 1.74 10.26 -8.64
N LYS A 87 1.93 11.25 -7.76
CA LYS A 87 1.70 11.15 -6.31
C LYS A 87 0.23 10.90 -5.97
N TYR A 88 -0.70 11.47 -6.74
CA TYR A 88 -2.14 11.21 -6.59
C TYR A 88 -2.44 9.71 -6.69
N LYS A 89 -1.84 8.99 -7.66
CA LYS A 89 -2.01 7.52 -7.75
C LYS A 89 -1.66 6.83 -6.44
N TRP A 90 -0.47 7.11 -5.90
CA TRP A 90 0.02 6.48 -4.68
C TRP A 90 -0.89 6.75 -3.50
N ILE A 91 -1.27 8.02 -3.30
CA ILE A 91 -2.19 8.41 -2.22
C ILE A 91 -3.52 7.67 -2.34
N SER A 92 -4.14 7.72 -3.52
CA SER A 92 -5.43 7.09 -3.78
C SER A 92 -5.39 5.57 -3.60
N GLU A 93 -4.25 4.92 -3.87
CA GLU A 93 -4.07 3.49 -3.60
C GLU A 93 -4.07 3.19 -2.09
N HIS A 94 -3.48 4.05 -1.27
CA HIS A 94 -3.38 3.81 0.18
C HIS A 94 -4.65 4.18 0.94
N VAL A 95 -5.44 5.16 0.50
CA VAL A 95 -6.62 5.63 1.27
C VAL A 95 -7.59 4.52 1.72
N PRO A 96 -7.91 3.48 0.91
CA PRO A 96 -8.75 2.36 1.35
C PRO A 96 -8.19 1.54 2.54
N THR A 97 -6.90 1.66 2.86
CA THR A 97 -6.25 0.94 3.98
C THR A 97 -6.49 1.59 5.35
N PHE A 98 -7.00 2.83 5.37
CA PHE A 98 -7.32 3.55 6.61
C PHE A 98 -8.70 3.18 7.12
N ASP A 99 -8.77 2.74 8.37
CA ASP A 99 -10.03 2.31 9.01
C ASP A 99 -10.92 3.50 9.40
N GLU A 100 -10.36 4.71 9.53
CA GLU A 100 -11.10 5.94 9.82
C GLU A 100 -11.73 6.61 8.58
N VAL A 101 -11.29 6.26 7.37
CA VAL A 101 -11.81 6.87 6.13
C VAL A 101 -13.06 6.11 5.70
N SER A 102 -14.16 6.84 5.51
CA SER A 102 -15.43 6.24 5.06
C SER A 102 -15.40 5.82 3.59
N LYS A 103 -16.26 4.86 3.23
CA LYS A 103 -16.48 4.43 1.84
C LYS A 103 -16.79 5.61 0.90
N ALA A 104 -17.63 6.55 1.33
CA ALA A 104 -17.97 7.73 0.55
C ALA A 104 -16.76 8.66 0.29
N GLN A 105 -15.84 8.80 1.26
CA GLN A 105 -14.61 9.56 1.07
C GLN A 105 -13.64 8.86 0.11
N ILE A 106 -13.54 7.53 0.18
CA ILE A 106 -12.76 6.72 -0.78
C ILE A 106 -13.30 6.93 -2.20
N ASP A 107 -14.61 6.73 -2.40
CA ASP A 107 -15.24 6.90 -3.72
C ASP A 107 -15.10 8.35 -4.24
N GLY A 108 -15.21 9.34 -3.35
CA GLY A 108 -15.02 10.76 -3.66
C GLY A 108 -13.60 11.06 -4.16
N LEU A 109 -12.58 10.57 -3.45
CA LEU A 109 -11.17 10.75 -3.82
C LEU A 109 -10.85 10.07 -5.16
N LEU A 110 -11.34 8.85 -5.39
CA LEU A 110 -11.14 8.14 -6.64
C LEU A 110 -11.79 8.90 -7.80
N ASN A 111 -12.99 9.43 -7.61
CA ASN A 111 -13.65 10.26 -8.62
C ASN A 111 -12.88 11.57 -8.88
N ASP A 112 -12.35 12.22 -7.85
CA ASP A 112 -11.54 13.43 -8.02
C ASP A 112 -10.27 13.14 -8.84
N MET A 113 -9.54 12.07 -8.49
CA MET A 113 -8.40 11.60 -9.28
C MET A 113 -8.77 11.39 -10.75
N LYS A 114 -9.93 10.77 -11.04
CA LYS A 114 -10.41 10.60 -12.42
C LYS A 114 -10.57 11.94 -13.14
N VAL A 115 -11.23 12.90 -12.50
CA VAL A 115 -11.46 14.24 -13.07
C VAL A 115 -10.14 14.93 -13.37
N LYS A 116 -9.15 14.85 -12.47
CA LYS A 116 -7.84 15.50 -12.69
C LYS A 116 -7.03 14.86 -13.81
N PHE A 117 -7.08 13.53 -13.92
CA PHE A 117 -6.47 12.83 -15.06
C PHE A 117 -7.13 13.23 -16.39
N GLU A 118 -8.46 13.36 -16.44
CA GLU A 118 -9.18 13.81 -17.64
C GLU A 118 -8.85 15.26 -18.01
N GLN A 119 -8.77 16.16 -17.01
CA GLN A 119 -8.42 17.59 -17.22
C GLN A 119 -7.04 17.75 -17.86
N GLU A 120 -6.06 16.98 -17.39
CA GLU A 120 -4.69 17.01 -17.90
C GLU A 120 -4.46 16.08 -19.10
N ASN A 121 -5.53 15.49 -19.67
CA ASN A 121 -5.52 14.63 -20.87
C ASN A 121 -4.66 13.35 -20.72
N TYR A 122 -4.56 12.81 -19.52
CA TYR A 122 -3.93 11.53 -19.24
C TYR A 122 -4.86 10.34 -19.54
N SER A 123 -4.25 9.19 -19.78
CA SER A 123 -4.95 7.92 -19.82
C SER A 123 -5.58 7.62 -18.48
N LEU A 124 -6.81 7.10 -18.50
CA LEU A 124 -7.46 6.55 -17.31
C LEU A 124 -6.96 5.15 -16.92
N ARG A 125 -5.95 4.61 -17.61
CA ARG A 125 -5.38 3.29 -17.28
C ARG A 125 -4.90 3.22 -15.81
N PRO A 126 -4.12 4.20 -15.28
CA PRO A 126 -3.74 4.19 -13.88
C PRO A 126 -4.94 4.34 -12.93
N TYR A 127 -5.91 5.21 -13.26
CA TYR A 127 -7.16 5.32 -12.49
C TYR A 127 -7.89 3.97 -12.35
N TYR A 128 -8.03 3.21 -13.44
CA TYR A 128 -8.66 1.89 -13.37
C TYR A 128 -7.84 0.87 -12.56
N LYS A 129 -6.51 0.95 -12.59
CA LYS A 129 -5.63 0.15 -11.72
C LYS A 129 -5.91 0.48 -10.24
N VAL A 130 -5.84 1.76 -9.87
CA VAL A 130 -6.08 2.22 -8.49
C VAL A 130 -7.46 1.78 -8.01
N CYS A 131 -8.50 1.96 -8.83
CA CYS A 131 -9.85 1.53 -8.48
C CYS A 131 -9.96 0.00 -8.32
N THR A 132 -9.26 -0.78 -9.15
CA THR A 132 -9.21 -2.24 -9.03
C THR A 132 -8.62 -2.63 -7.67
N LEU A 133 -7.48 -2.04 -7.30
CA LEU A 133 -6.82 -2.30 -6.02
C LEU A 133 -7.68 -1.84 -4.83
N ALA A 134 -8.37 -0.71 -4.95
CA ALA A 134 -9.31 -0.24 -3.94
C ALA A 134 -10.48 -1.22 -3.75
N ALA A 135 -11.08 -1.71 -4.84
CA ALA A 135 -12.13 -2.72 -4.79
C ALA A 135 -11.64 -4.02 -4.13
N MET A 136 -10.40 -4.45 -4.42
CA MET A 136 -9.77 -5.60 -3.77
C MET A 136 -9.60 -5.40 -2.26
N ARG A 137 -9.08 -4.23 -1.84
CA ARG A 137 -8.96 -3.82 -0.42
C ARG A 137 -10.29 -3.60 0.27
N MET A 138 -11.38 -3.48 -0.48
CA MET A 138 -12.72 -3.39 0.07
C MET A 138 -13.47 -4.72 0.02
N GLY A 139 -12.87 -5.79 -0.54
CA GLY A 139 -13.51 -7.09 -0.67
C GLY A 139 -14.60 -7.16 -1.75
N ASP A 140 -14.68 -6.18 -2.64
CA ASP A 140 -15.68 -6.12 -3.71
C ASP A 140 -15.18 -6.84 -4.97
N VAL A 141 -15.42 -8.14 -5.02
CA VAL A 141 -14.93 -9.03 -6.09
C VAL A 141 -15.49 -8.67 -7.46
N GLU A 142 -16.77 -8.32 -7.54
CA GLU A 142 -17.41 -8.02 -8.82
C GLU A 142 -16.97 -6.67 -9.37
N LYS A 143 -16.87 -5.64 -8.52
CA LYS A 143 -16.31 -4.33 -8.91
C LYS A 143 -14.85 -4.46 -9.34
N ALA A 144 -14.05 -5.27 -8.63
CA ALA A 144 -12.65 -5.53 -9.01
C ALA A 144 -12.54 -6.16 -10.42
N LYS A 145 -13.39 -7.14 -10.75
CA LYS A 145 -13.42 -7.76 -12.08
C LYS A 145 -13.78 -6.76 -13.19
N GLU A 146 -14.80 -5.93 -12.96
CA GLU A 146 -15.21 -4.89 -13.92
C GLU A 146 -14.06 -3.89 -14.19
N LEU A 147 -13.45 -3.39 -13.13
CA LEU A 147 -12.38 -2.39 -13.21
C LEU A 147 -11.10 -2.98 -13.79
N TYR A 148 -10.77 -4.23 -13.48
CA TYR A 148 -9.61 -4.90 -14.07
C TYR A 148 -9.77 -5.08 -15.59
N ASN A 149 -10.98 -5.35 -16.08
CA ASN A 149 -11.23 -5.39 -17.52
C ASN A 149 -10.97 -4.02 -18.18
N LYS A 150 -11.38 -2.92 -17.53
CA LYS A 150 -11.07 -1.55 -18.01
C LYS A 150 -9.57 -1.25 -17.94
N TRP A 151 -8.91 -1.59 -16.83
CA TRP A 151 -7.47 -1.41 -16.67
C TRP A 151 -6.70 -2.16 -17.76
N SER A 152 -6.99 -3.44 -17.98
CA SER A 152 -6.28 -4.26 -18.95
C SER A 152 -6.46 -3.83 -20.40
N THR A 153 -7.61 -3.24 -20.76
CA THR A 153 -7.94 -2.84 -22.14
C THR A 153 -7.67 -1.37 -22.45
N THR A 154 -7.54 -0.51 -21.43
CA THR A 154 -7.21 0.92 -21.63
C THR A 154 -5.74 1.07 -22.02
N LYS A 155 -5.47 1.94 -23.00
CA LYS A 155 -4.12 2.21 -23.51
C LYS A 155 -3.24 2.82 -22.42
N ALA A 156 -2.00 2.38 -22.31
CA ALA A 156 -1.03 2.98 -21.39
C ALA A 156 -0.47 4.31 -21.91
N ASP A 157 -0.01 5.14 -20.98
CA ASP A 157 0.77 6.35 -21.22
C ASP A 157 1.96 6.43 -20.24
N TYR A 158 2.49 7.63 -20.03
CA TYR A 158 3.66 7.88 -19.18
C TYR A 158 3.34 7.90 -17.68
N LEU A 159 2.07 7.98 -17.26
CA LEU A 159 1.66 7.82 -15.86
C LEU A 159 1.44 6.36 -15.47
N ASN A 160 1.72 5.39 -16.35
CA ASN A 160 1.72 3.98 -15.96
C ASN A 160 2.98 3.62 -15.17
N ASP A 161 2.82 2.76 -14.17
CA ASP A 161 3.95 2.30 -13.38
C ASP A 161 4.89 1.43 -14.22
N CYS A 162 6.07 1.16 -13.66
CA CYS A 162 7.03 0.33 -14.36
C CYS A 162 6.43 -1.07 -14.68
N PRO A 163 6.90 -1.74 -15.75
CA PRO A 163 6.33 -3.03 -16.17
C PRO A 163 6.36 -4.13 -15.11
N ALA A 164 7.28 -4.05 -14.13
CA ALA A 164 7.34 -4.99 -13.01
C ALA A 164 6.21 -4.75 -12.01
N CYS A 165 5.94 -3.50 -11.62
CA CYS A 165 4.85 -3.13 -10.70
C CYS A 165 3.47 -3.45 -11.32
N GLU A 166 3.23 -3.05 -12.58
CA GLU A 166 1.99 -3.40 -13.29
C GLU A 166 1.75 -4.92 -13.35
N ARG A 167 2.83 -5.71 -13.51
CA ARG A 167 2.72 -7.17 -13.52
C ARG A 167 2.45 -7.74 -12.14
N ASN A 168 3.09 -7.20 -11.10
CA ASN A 168 2.81 -7.57 -9.70
C ASN A 168 1.33 -7.32 -9.36
N ASP A 169 0.78 -6.17 -9.73
CA ASP A 169 -0.62 -5.84 -9.46
C ASP A 169 -1.58 -6.77 -10.22
N GLN A 170 -1.22 -7.18 -11.44
CA GLN A 170 -1.97 -8.21 -12.19
C GLN A 170 -1.91 -9.57 -11.48
N VAL A 171 -0.75 -9.97 -10.95
CA VAL A 171 -0.62 -11.19 -10.15
C VAL A 171 -1.51 -11.10 -8.91
N ASN A 172 -1.46 -9.98 -8.19
CA ASN A 172 -2.27 -9.74 -7.01
C ASN A 172 -3.77 -9.84 -7.32
N TYR A 173 -4.23 -9.24 -8.44
CA TYR A 173 -5.61 -9.38 -8.91
C TYR A 173 -5.99 -10.85 -9.14
N TYR A 174 -5.17 -11.62 -9.84
CA TYR A 174 -5.48 -13.04 -10.11
C TYR A 174 -5.47 -13.90 -8.83
N CYS A 175 -4.59 -13.62 -7.87
CA CYS A 175 -4.67 -14.24 -6.54
C CYS A 175 -5.97 -13.87 -5.82
N PHE A 176 -6.39 -12.60 -5.89
CA PHE A 176 -7.60 -12.12 -5.23
C PHE A 176 -8.88 -12.76 -5.79
N VAL A 177 -8.99 -12.93 -7.11
CA VAL A 177 -10.11 -13.64 -7.74
C VAL A 177 -9.94 -15.16 -7.77
N GLN A 178 -8.89 -15.69 -7.11
CA GLN A 178 -8.58 -17.12 -6.99
C GLN A 178 -8.34 -17.85 -8.33
N ASP A 179 -7.87 -17.12 -9.36
CA ASP A 179 -7.40 -17.71 -10.62
C ASP A 179 -5.87 -17.93 -10.53
N TYR A 180 -5.49 -18.89 -9.67
CA TYR A 180 -4.09 -19.13 -9.31
C TYR A 180 -3.22 -19.58 -10.50
N GLU A 181 -3.82 -20.25 -11.50
CA GLU A 181 -3.08 -20.61 -12.72
C GLU A 181 -2.69 -19.37 -13.53
N LYS A 182 -3.60 -18.40 -13.70
CA LYS A 182 -3.23 -17.11 -14.32
C LYS A 182 -2.27 -16.30 -13.46
N ALA A 183 -2.42 -16.32 -12.14
CA ALA A 183 -1.47 -15.67 -11.23
C ALA A 183 -0.05 -16.22 -11.46
N LYS A 184 0.10 -17.55 -11.50
CA LYS A 184 1.36 -18.24 -11.80
C LYS A 184 1.91 -17.90 -13.18
N GLU A 185 1.08 -17.89 -14.21
CA GLU A 185 1.48 -17.49 -15.58
C GLU A 185 2.05 -16.06 -15.58
N LYS A 186 1.33 -15.11 -14.97
CA LYS A 186 1.72 -13.71 -14.90
C LYS A 186 2.96 -13.49 -14.02
N ALA A 187 3.11 -14.24 -12.94
CA ALA A 187 4.23 -14.10 -12.02
C ALA A 187 5.53 -14.66 -12.61
N LYS A 188 5.47 -15.56 -13.60
CA LYS A 188 6.65 -16.26 -14.13
C LYS A 188 7.85 -15.36 -14.43
N PRO A 189 7.72 -14.19 -15.10
CA PRO A 189 8.87 -13.33 -15.39
C PRO A 189 9.50 -12.69 -14.15
N ILE A 190 8.72 -12.47 -13.08
CA ILE A 190 9.20 -11.99 -11.79
C ILE A 190 9.92 -13.14 -11.05
N ILE A 191 9.29 -14.32 -10.98
CA ILE A 191 9.83 -15.51 -10.29
C ILE A 191 11.11 -16.02 -10.97
N ASP A 192 11.18 -15.98 -12.31
CA ASP A 192 12.37 -16.31 -13.10
C ASP A 192 13.47 -15.23 -12.99
N GLY A 193 13.24 -14.11 -12.29
CA GLY A 193 14.19 -13.00 -12.12
C GLY A 193 14.41 -12.13 -13.37
N LYS A 194 13.55 -12.26 -14.39
CA LYS A 194 13.62 -11.52 -15.66
C LYS A 194 13.03 -10.12 -15.57
N GLN A 195 12.22 -9.86 -14.55
CA GLN A 195 11.66 -8.54 -14.24
C GLN A 195 11.75 -8.25 -12.75
N ARG A 196 12.24 -7.06 -12.42
CA ARG A 196 12.41 -6.55 -11.06
C ARG A 196 12.40 -5.02 -11.06
N CYS A 197 12.12 -4.44 -9.92
CA CYS A 197 12.33 -3.02 -9.59
C CYS A 197 12.76 -2.91 -8.13
N ALA A 198 12.66 -1.72 -7.52
CA ALA A 198 12.96 -1.54 -6.10
C ALA A 198 12.02 -2.38 -5.21
N GLU A 199 10.75 -2.51 -5.59
CA GLU A 199 9.72 -3.19 -4.78
C GLU A 199 9.43 -4.63 -5.23
N VAL A 200 9.54 -4.91 -6.52
CA VAL A 200 9.29 -6.25 -7.09
C VAL A 200 10.64 -6.98 -7.19
N PRO A 201 10.83 -8.12 -6.50
CA PRO A 201 9.82 -9.13 -6.18
C PRO A 201 9.28 -9.19 -4.73
N HIS A 202 9.65 -8.25 -3.85
CA HIS A 202 9.28 -8.24 -2.43
C HIS A 202 7.76 -8.38 -2.24
N LEU A 203 6.97 -7.66 -3.04
CA LEU A 203 5.50 -7.70 -3.02
C LEU A 203 4.88 -8.99 -3.61
N THR A 204 5.63 -9.73 -4.43
CA THR A 204 5.09 -10.85 -5.23
C THR A 204 5.18 -12.17 -4.48
N TYR A 205 6.23 -12.39 -3.70
CA TYR A 205 6.51 -13.70 -3.11
C TYR A 205 5.44 -14.18 -2.11
N GLY A 206 4.86 -13.28 -1.30
CA GLY A 206 3.80 -13.66 -0.35
C GLY A 206 2.55 -14.22 -1.05
N ASN A 207 2.06 -13.50 -2.05
CA ASN A 207 0.93 -13.94 -2.88
C ASN A 207 1.23 -15.25 -3.61
N MET A 208 2.46 -15.39 -4.13
CA MET A 208 2.82 -16.60 -4.85
C MET A 208 3.07 -17.81 -3.95
N ALA A 209 3.53 -17.63 -2.70
CA ALA A 209 3.63 -18.71 -1.73
C ALA A 209 2.25 -19.35 -1.48
N LEU A 210 1.22 -18.52 -1.31
CA LEU A 210 -0.17 -18.98 -1.17
C LEU A 210 -0.70 -19.61 -2.47
N ALA A 211 -0.51 -18.94 -3.61
CA ALA A 211 -1.00 -19.46 -4.89
C ALA A 211 -0.37 -20.82 -5.28
N TYR A 212 0.93 -21.01 -5.05
CA TYR A 212 1.58 -22.29 -5.29
C TYR A 212 1.10 -23.38 -4.32
N LEU A 213 0.79 -23.02 -3.06
CA LEU A 213 0.20 -23.94 -2.10
C LEU A 213 -1.18 -24.41 -2.57
N ASP A 214 -2.06 -23.50 -3.00
CA ASP A 214 -3.38 -23.82 -3.57
C ASP A 214 -3.30 -24.72 -4.81
N LEU A 215 -2.26 -24.52 -5.64
CA LEU A 215 -1.99 -25.37 -6.82
C LEU A 215 -1.35 -26.72 -6.48
N GLY A 216 -1.04 -26.99 -5.21
CA GLY A 216 -0.39 -28.22 -4.75
C GLY A 216 1.12 -28.30 -5.04
N ASP A 217 1.76 -27.19 -5.45
CA ASP A 217 3.20 -27.11 -5.67
C ASP A 217 3.92 -26.63 -4.39
N ALA A 218 3.96 -27.52 -3.40
CA ALA A 218 4.55 -27.24 -2.09
C ALA A 218 6.02 -26.80 -2.18
N LYS A 219 6.76 -27.30 -3.19
CA LYS A 219 8.15 -26.93 -3.41
C LYS A 219 8.27 -25.46 -3.82
N MET A 220 7.52 -25.04 -4.84
CA MET A 220 7.55 -23.64 -5.27
C MET A 220 6.96 -22.69 -4.22
N ALA A 221 5.98 -23.14 -3.44
CA ALA A 221 5.43 -22.38 -2.32
C ALA A 221 6.51 -22.08 -1.27
N GLN A 222 7.28 -23.10 -0.87
CA GLN A 222 8.40 -22.94 0.07
C GLN A 222 9.51 -22.08 -0.53
N GLU A 223 9.85 -22.25 -1.81
CA GLU A 223 10.85 -21.40 -2.48
C GLU A 223 10.44 -19.91 -2.50
N CYS A 224 9.15 -19.62 -2.62
CA CYS A 224 8.64 -18.25 -2.51
C CYS A 224 8.78 -17.71 -1.09
N PHE A 225 8.50 -18.54 -0.08
CA PHE A 225 8.72 -18.14 1.32
C PHE A 225 10.19 -17.85 1.61
N ASP A 226 11.09 -18.78 1.25
CA ASP A 226 12.52 -18.68 1.53
C ASP A 226 13.17 -17.45 0.87
N LYS A 227 12.69 -17.06 -0.32
CA LYS A 227 13.14 -15.86 -1.03
C LYS A 227 12.43 -14.59 -0.54
N GLY A 228 11.16 -14.69 -0.15
CA GLY A 228 10.32 -13.55 0.19
C GLY A 228 10.53 -13.04 1.60
N TYR A 229 10.62 -13.92 2.60
CA TYR A 229 10.69 -13.50 4.00
C TYR A 229 11.88 -12.58 4.32
N PRO A 230 13.12 -12.90 3.89
CA PRO A 230 14.27 -12.01 4.14
C PRO A 230 14.14 -10.62 3.52
N LEU A 231 13.27 -10.47 2.51
CA LEU A 231 13.03 -9.21 1.82
C LEU A 231 11.99 -8.34 2.49
N VAL A 232 11.19 -8.85 3.43
CA VAL A 232 10.07 -8.10 4.03
C VAL A 232 10.13 -8.06 5.56
N GLU A 233 10.97 -8.89 6.18
CA GLU A 233 11.19 -8.89 7.62
C GLU A 233 11.59 -7.49 8.12
N LYS A 234 10.93 -7.03 9.19
CA LYS A 234 11.16 -5.75 9.87
C LYS A 234 10.97 -4.51 8.98
N GLN A 235 10.22 -4.63 7.89
CA GLN A 235 9.89 -3.50 7.02
C GLN A 235 8.42 -3.11 7.13
N ILE A 236 8.17 -1.95 7.74
CA ILE A 236 6.82 -1.43 8.01
C ILE A 236 6.02 -1.20 6.72
N SER A 237 6.66 -0.77 5.64
CA SER A 237 6.04 -0.59 4.32
C SER A 237 5.69 -1.91 3.60
N LEU A 238 6.15 -3.05 4.12
CA LEU A 238 5.97 -4.39 3.53
C LEU A 238 5.19 -5.34 4.45
N ILE A 239 4.35 -4.80 5.34
CA ILE A 239 3.48 -5.61 6.21
C ILE A 239 2.50 -6.50 5.41
N PRO A 240 1.84 -6.03 4.33
CA PRO A 240 0.93 -6.89 3.58
C PRO A 240 1.56 -8.18 3.02
N PRO A 241 2.71 -8.14 2.27
CA PRO A 241 3.36 -9.38 1.84
C PRO A 241 3.92 -10.20 3.01
N LEU A 242 4.36 -9.56 4.10
CA LEU A 242 4.76 -10.27 5.33
C LEU A 242 3.57 -11.06 5.93
N GLY A 243 2.38 -10.48 6.00
CA GLY A 243 1.16 -11.16 6.46
C GLY A 243 0.75 -12.33 5.56
N GLN A 244 0.96 -12.22 4.25
CA GLN A 244 0.74 -13.33 3.31
C GLN A 244 1.71 -14.50 3.56
N LEU A 245 2.98 -14.20 3.83
CA LEU A 245 3.99 -15.21 4.17
C LEU A 245 3.72 -15.86 5.53
N LEU A 246 3.25 -15.09 6.53
CA LEU A 246 2.81 -15.64 7.80
C LEU A 246 1.61 -16.59 7.61
N ARG A 247 0.64 -16.19 6.79
CA ARG A 247 -0.51 -17.04 6.45
C ARG A 247 -0.05 -18.35 5.81
N TYR A 248 0.94 -18.31 4.92
CA TYR A 248 1.53 -19.52 4.33
C TYR A 248 2.11 -20.46 5.40
N LEU A 249 2.86 -19.95 6.38
CA LEU A 249 3.42 -20.76 7.46
C LEU A 249 2.31 -21.41 8.31
N VAL A 250 1.26 -20.65 8.65
CA VAL A 250 0.11 -21.16 9.40
C VAL A 250 -0.62 -22.25 8.61
N SER A 251 -0.91 -22.00 7.33
CA SER A 251 -1.61 -22.97 6.46
C SER A 251 -0.78 -24.24 6.16
N THR A 252 0.54 -24.19 6.36
CA THR A 252 1.43 -25.37 6.22
C THR A 252 1.85 -25.99 7.55
N ASN A 253 1.23 -25.58 8.66
CA ASN A 253 1.53 -26.05 10.02
C ASN A 253 2.99 -25.86 10.45
N GLN A 254 3.68 -24.83 9.95
CA GLN A 254 5.04 -24.44 10.35
C GLN A 254 4.99 -23.56 11.61
N THR A 255 4.35 -24.04 12.68
CA THR A 255 3.93 -23.24 13.84
C THR A 255 5.08 -22.55 14.57
N GLU A 256 6.23 -23.21 14.75
CA GLU A 256 7.40 -22.61 15.40
C GLU A 256 7.93 -21.41 14.61
N LYS A 257 8.07 -21.57 13.29
CA LYS A 257 8.50 -20.47 12.42
C LYS A 257 7.45 -19.37 12.34
N ALA A 258 6.16 -19.73 12.31
CA ALA A 258 5.07 -18.76 12.31
C ALA A 258 5.08 -17.88 13.57
N ARG A 259 5.33 -18.48 14.75
CA ARG A 259 5.51 -17.74 16.01
C ARG A 259 6.74 -16.84 15.98
N GLU A 260 7.87 -17.33 15.48
CA GLU A 260 9.10 -16.51 15.32
C GLU A 260 8.84 -15.28 14.45
N VAL A 261 8.13 -15.44 13.33
CA VAL A 261 7.75 -14.34 12.42
C VAL A 261 6.81 -13.36 13.11
N LEU A 262 5.81 -13.85 13.86
CA LEU A 262 4.92 -13.01 14.67
C LEU A 262 5.73 -12.17 15.66
N ASP A 263 6.51 -12.82 16.53
CA ASP A 263 7.23 -12.16 17.62
C ASP A 263 8.25 -11.13 17.09
N THR A 264 8.91 -11.46 15.98
CA THR A 264 9.94 -10.60 15.37
C THR A 264 9.36 -9.31 14.78
N ASN A 265 8.11 -9.34 14.30
CA ASN A 265 7.53 -8.26 13.53
C ASN A 265 6.35 -7.57 14.23
N LEU A 266 5.87 -8.09 15.37
CA LEU A 266 4.68 -7.58 16.04
C LEU A 266 4.80 -6.08 16.37
N GLU A 267 5.96 -5.62 16.84
CA GLU A 267 6.17 -4.21 17.18
C GLU A 267 5.95 -3.28 15.97
N ILE A 268 6.56 -3.58 14.81
CA ILE A 268 6.39 -2.75 13.60
C ILE A 268 4.96 -2.82 13.07
N VAL A 269 4.28 -3.96 13.23
CA VAL A 269 2.88 -4.11 12.82
C VAL A 269 2.00 -3.22 13.67
N LEU A 270 2.16 -3.24 15.00
CA LEU A 270 1.36 -2.40 15.91
C LEU A 270 1.60 -0.90 15.69
N GLN A 271 2.78 -0.51 15.18
CA GLN A 271 3.11 0.88 14.84
C GLN A 271 2.55 1.34 13.49
N ALA A 272 2.08 0.43 12.62
CA ALA A 272 1.60 0.79 11.30
C ALA A 272 0.35 1.69 11.35
N GLU A 273 0.39 2.81 10.63
CA GLU A 273 -0.71 3.77 10.60
C GLU A 273 -1.95 3.25 9.87
N ALA A 274 -1.76 2.36 8.90
CA ALA A 274 -2.84 1.74 8.13
C ALA A 274 -3.50 0.61 8.94
N GLY A 275 -4.80 0.73 9.19
CA GLY A 275 -5.60 -0.31 9.86
C GLY A 275 -5.64 -1.62 9.09
N LEU A 276 -5.68 -1.55 7.76
CA LEU A 276 -5.75 -2.75 6.94
C LEU A 276 -4.46 -3.56 6.97
N ASP A 277 -3.29 -2.91 7.00
CA ASP A 277 -2.01 -3.60 7.05
C ASP A 277 -1.87 -4.39 8.36
N ARG A 278 -2.25 -3.77 9.47
CA ARG A 278 -2.41 -4.43 10.77
C ARG A 278 -3.35 -5.61 10.69
N LEU A 279 -4.54 -5.40 10.14
CA LEU A 279 -5.56 -6.44 10.01
C LEU A 279 -5.03 -7.65 9.21
N ILE A 280 -4.41 -7.43 8.05
CA ILE A 280 -3.93 -8.51 7.18
C ILE A 280 -2.92 -9.40 7.90
N PHE A 281 -1.99 -8.80 8.66
CA PHE A 281 -1.00 -9.55 9.44
C PHE A 281 -1.62 -10.23 10.66
N LEU A 282 -2.45 -9.51 11.44
CA LEU A 282 -3.06 -10.06 12.64
C LEU A 282 -4.04 -11.20 12.34
N GLN A 283 -4.80 -11.12 11.23
CA GLN A 283 -5.62 -12.24 10.77
C GLN A 283 -4.76 -13.46 10.39
N ALA A 284 -3.57 -13.25 9.82
CA ALA A 284 -2.63 -14.35 9.55
C ALA A 284 -2.12 -15.01 10.84
N ALA A 285 -1.89 -14.21 11.87
CA ALA A 285 -1.43 -14.67 13.18
C ALA A 285 -2.55 -15.24 14.06
N TYR A 286 -3.82 -14.97 13.75
CA TYR A 286 -4.96 -15.22 14.65
C TYR A 286 -5.06 -16.65 15.21
N PRO A 287 -4.77 -17.73 14.45
CA PRO A 287 -4.76 -19.09 14.99
C PRO A 287 -3.62 -19.37 15.99
N LEU A 288 -2.59 -18.53 16.01
CA LEU A 288 -1.44 -18.65 16.92
C LEU A 288 -1.73 -18.02 18.28
N PHE A 289 -2.65 -17.05 18.38
CA PHE A 289 -2.82 -16.29 19.62
C PHE A 289 -3.26 -17.15 20.81
N ASP A 290 -2.56 -17.01 21.94
CA ASP A 290 -3.00 -17.47 23.25
C ASP A 290 -4.16 -16.57 23.72
N ARG A 291 -5.36 -17.14 23.82
CA ARG A 291 -6.59 -16.37 24.09
C ARG A 291 -6.59 -15.66 25.44
N GLU A 292 -5.80 -16.11 26.39
CA GLU A 292 -5.70 -15.48 27.72
C GLU A 292 -4.58 -14.45 27.76
N LYS A 293 -3.41 -14.77 27.19
CA LYS A 293 -2.23 -13.90 27.27
C LYS A 293 -2.16 -12.83 26.19
N GLU A 294 -2.76 -13.08 25.04
CA GLU A 294 -2.76 -12.21 23.86
C GLU A 294 -4.18 -11.70 23.57
N ALA A 295 -5.01 -11.56 24.63
CA ALA A 295 -6.41 -11.11 24.52
C ALA A 295 -6.53 -9.77 23.79
N ASP A 296 -5.61 -8.83 24.02
CA ASP A 296 -5.59 -7.53 23.34
C ASP A 296 -5.40 -7.66 21.81
N LEU A 297 -4.59 -8.64 21.36
CA LEU A 297 -4.38 -8.90 19.93
C LEU A 297 -5.62 -9.56 19.31
N VAL A 298 -6.29 -10.46 20.05
CA VAL A 298 -7.56 -11.06 19.64
C VAL A 298 -8.62 -9.98 19.45
N GLU A 299 -8.81 -9.13 20.47
CA GLU A 299 -9.78 -8.03 20.43
C GLU A 299 -9.49 -7.06 19.28
N MET A 300 -8.22 -6.66 19.10
CA MET A 300 -7.83 -5.78 17.99
C MET A 300 -8.14 -6.39 16.63
N THR A 301 -7.87 -7.69 16.44
CA THR A 301 -8.11 -8.40 15.18
C THR A 301 -9.60 -8.44 14.85
N GLU A 302 -10.43 -8.78 15.83
CA GLU A 302 -11.90 -8.86 15.68
C GLU A 302 -12.50 -7.47 15.46
N ALA A 303 -12.05 -6.46 16.21
CA ALA A 303 -12.51 -5.09 16.07
C ALA A 303 -12.17 -4.50 14.69
N LEU A 304 -10.94 -4.69 14.20
CA LEU A 304 -10.55 -4.24 12.86
C LEU A 304 -11.35 -5.01 11.78
N THR A 305 -11.52 -6.32 11.95
CA THR A 305 -12.32 -7.15 11.01
C THR A 305 -13.74 -6.58 10.87
N ALA A 306 -14.44 -6.40 12.00
CA ALA A 306 -15.80 -5.86 12.03
C ALA A 306 -15.86 -4.44 11.47
N LYS A 307 -14.86 -3.60 11.77
CA LYS A 307 -14.81 -2.20 11.32
C LYS A 307 -14.67 -2.09 9.80
N PHE A 308 -13.76 -2.86 9.18
CA PHE A 308 -13.59 -2.86 7.73
C PHE A 308 -14.82 -3.43 7.02
N ASP A 309 -15.38 -4.53 7.51
CA ASP A 309 -16.57 -5.15 6.91
C ASP A 309 -17.80 -4.22 7.01
N ALA A 310 -18.01 -3.56 8.16
CA ALA A 310 -19.06 -2.56 8.32
C ALA A 310 -18.87 -1.36 7.38
N ARG A 311 -17.64 -0.85 7.23
CA ARG A 311 -17.33 0.24 6.29
C ARG A 311 -17.58 -0.17 4.83
N ASN A 312 -17.19 -1.39 4.48
CA ASN A 312 -17.23 -1.88 3.10
C ASN A 312 -18.61 -2.43 2.71
N GLU A 313 -19.48 -2.66 3.70
CA GLU A 313 -20.84 -3.21 3.55
C GLU A 313 -20.83 -4.65 3.02
N ASN A 314 -19.88 -5.46 3.51
CA ASN A 314 -19.77 -6.88 3.19
C ASN A 314 -19.15 -7.66 4.37
N ASN A 315 -18.88 -8.96 4.18
CA ASN A 315 -18.26 -9.84 5.19
C ASN A 315 -16.90 -10.38 4.72
N TYR A 316 -16.17 -9.63 3.89
CA TYR A 316 -14.97 -10.13 3.24
C TYR A 316 -13.88 -10.50 4.26
N TYR A 317 -13.61 -9.62 5.22
CA TYR A 317 -12.58 -9.85 6.22
C TYR A 317 -13.03 -10.87 7.27
N GLN A 318 -14.31 -10.94 7.60
CA GLN A 318 -14.87 -11.98 8.47
C GLN A 318 -14.70 -13.37 7.83
N ASN A 319 -15.07 -13.52 6.55
CA ASN A 319 -14.87 -14.79 5.83
C ASN A 319 -13.39 -15.18 5.76
N ARG A 320 -12.49 -14.20 5.65
CA ARG A 320 -11.03 -14.43 5.67
C ARG A 320 -10.54 -14.87 7.05
N LEU A 321 -11.06 -14.29 8.13
CA LEU A 321 -10.73 -14.64 9.52
C LEU A 321 -11.17 -16.07 9.86
N GLU A 322 -12.30 -16.52 9.30
CA GLU A 322 -12.86 -17.86 9.53
C GLU A 322 -12.24 -18.96 8.65
N ALA A 323 -11.39 -18.61 7.69
CA ALA A 323 -10.83 -19.54 6.71
C ALA A 323 -9.61 -20.35 7.21
N TYR A 324 -9.44 -20.51 8.53
CA TYR A 324 -8.34 -21.25 9.17
C TYR A 324 -8.75 -22.61 9.71
#